data_AF-A0A7C6DNU8-F1
#
_entry.id   AF-A0A7C6DNU8-F1
#
_cell.length_a   1.000
_cell.length_b   1.000
_cell.length_c   1.000
_cell.angle_alpha   90.00
_cell.angle_beta   90.00
_cell.angle_gamma   90.00
#
_symmetry.space_group_name_H-M   'P 1'
#
loop_
_entity.id
_entity.type
_entity.pdbx_description
1 polymer ?
#
loop_
_entity_poly.entity_id
_entity_poly.type
_entity_poly.pdbx_seq_one_letter_code
_entity_poly.pdbx_strand_id
1 'polypeptide(L)' 'MTDLSVDLAPKLPGGFRLRNPVMVASGTFGYGTEYAS' A
#
# COMPACT_ATOMS: atom_id res chain seq x y z
N MET A 1 8.54 19.41 0.78
CA MET A 1 8.25 18.05 0.27
C MET A 1 6.90 17.65 0.79
N THR A 2 6.04 17.02 -0.02
CA THR A 2 4.65 16.70 0.34
C THR A 2 4.56 15.29 0.92
N ASP A 3 3.85 15.12 2.04
CA ASP A 3 3.50 13.79 2.57
C ASP A 3 2.37 13.18 1.73
N LEU A 4 2.60 11.98 1.20
CA LEU A 4 1.64 11.24 0.36
C LEU A 4 0.95 10.10 1.11
N SER A 5 1.26 9.88 2.39
CA SER A 5 0.74 8.73 3.12
C SER A 5 -0.77 8.81 3.37
N VAL A 6 -1.42 7.65 3.35
CA VAL A 6 -2.88 7.51 3.51
C VAL A 6 -3.16 6.36 4.47
N ASP A 7 -4.06 6.55 5.44
CA ASP A 7 -4.58 5.48 6.29
C ASP A 7 -5.95 5.02 5.77
N LEU A 8 -6.03 3.77 5.32
CA LEU A 8 -7.26 3.18 4.79
C LEU A 8 -8.18 2.63 5.89
N ALA A 9 -7.67 2.45 7.11
CA ALA A 9 -8.43 1.89 8.22
C ALA A 9 -8.25 2.68 9.53
N PRO A 10 -8.51 4.00 9.54
CA PRO A 10 -8.17 4.88 10.67
C PRO A 10 -8.97 4.59 11.95
N LYS A 11 -10.02 3.77 11.87
CA LYS A 11 -10.84 3.37 13.03
C LYS A 11 -10.42 2.01 13.62
N LEU A 12 -9.51 1.29 12.98
CA LEU A 12 -8.99 0.02 13.51
C LEU A 12 -7.79 0.29 14.42
N PRO A 13 -7.68 -0.39 15.58
CA PRO A 13 -6.45 -0.36 16.38
C PRO A 13 -5.24 -0.75 15.52
N GLY A 14 -4.25 0.14 15.41
CA GLY A 14 -3.06 -0.05 14.57
C GLY A 14 -3.17 0.47 13.13
N GLY A 15 -4.37 0.83 12.65
CA GLY A 15 -4.59 1.41 11.32
C GLY A 15 -4.17 0.51 10.15
N PHE A 16 -4.31 1.03 8.92
CA PHE A 16 -3.70 0.43 7.74
C PHE A 16 -3.10 1.53 6.86
N ARG A 17 -1.87 1.93 7.21
CA ARG A 17 -1.19 3.07 6.61
C ARG A 17 -0.34 2.66 5.42
N LEU A 18 -0.68 3.21 4.26
CA LEU A 18 0.14 3.16 3.06
C LEU A 18 1.09 4.37 3.06
N ARG A 19 2.34 4.15 2.63
CA ARG A 19 3.32 5.24 2.45
C ARG A 19 2.90 6.24 1.35
N ASN A 20 2.05 5.82 0.42
CA ASN A 20 1.53 6.59 -0.70
C ASN A 20 0.22 5.96 -1.21
N PRO A 21 -0.59 6.64 -2.05
CA PRO A 21 -1.87 6.11 -2.53
C PRO A 21 -1.71 5.19 -3.76
N VAL A 22 -0.60 4.44 -3.85
CA VAL A 22 -0.33 3.51 -4.95
C VAL A 22 -0.36 2.08 -4.43
N MET A 23 -1.18 1.25 -5.07
CA MET A 23 -1.26 -0.19 -4.82
C MET A 23 -1.39 -0.93 -6.15
N VAL A 24 -0.97 -2.19 -6.17
CA VAL A 24 -1.06 -3.02 -7.38
C VAL A 24 -2.43 -3.70 -7.45
N ALA A 25 -3.01 -3.75 -8.65
CA ALA A 25 -4.29 -4.41 -8.85
C ALA A 25 -4.15 -5.94 -8.70
N SER A 26 -5.15 -6.58 -8.09
CA SER A 26 -5.16 -8.04 -7.92
C SER A 26 -5.02 -8.76 -9.27
N GLY A 27 -4.22 -9.82 -9.32
CA GLY A 27 -3.96 -10.62 -10.52
C GLY A 27 -2.98 -9.99 -11.52
N THR A 28 -2.45 -8.79 -11.26
CA THR A 28 -1.52 -8.11 -12.19
C THR A 28 -0.05 -8.22 -11.81
N PHE A 29 0.26 -8.81 -10.65
CA PHE A 29 1.60 -8.74 -10.07
C PHE A 29 2.05 -9.96 -9.26
N GLY A 30 1.41 -11.13 -9.47
CA GLY A 30 1.74 -12.36 -8.76
C GLY A 30 1.76 -12.17 -7.25
N TYR A 31 2.81 -12.66 -6.58
CA TYR A 31 3.07 -12.42 -5.16
C TYR A 31 4.10 -11.30 -4.91
N GLY A 32 4.50 -10.58 -5.96
CA GLY A 32 5.45 -9.49 -5.90
C GLY A 32 6.91 -9.93 -5.81
N THR A 33 7.19 -11.23 -5.74
CA THR A 33 8.55 -11.78 -5.76
C THR A 33 9.16 -11.70 -7.16
N GLU A 34 8.32 -11.66 -8.19
CA GLU A 34 8.71 -11.60 -9.60
C GLU A 34 9.37 -10.26 -9.97
N TYR A 35 9.14 -9.23 -9.17
CA TYR A 35 9.64 -7.87 -9.37
C TYR A 35 10.57 -7.41 -8.23
N ALA A 36 10.93 -8.31 -7.31
CA ALA A 36 11.89 -8.06 -6.24
C ALA A 36 13.32 -8.27 -6.78
N SER A 37 13.81 -7.31 -7.54
CA SER A 37 15.18 -7.27 -8.08
C SER A 37 15.93 -6.05 -7.56
#